data_AF-A0A2X2VBC5-F1
#
_entry.id   AF-A0A2X2VBC5-F1
#
_cell.length_a   1.000
_cell.length_b   1.000
_cell.length_c   1.000
_cell.angle_alpha   90.00
_cell.angle_beta   90.00
_cell.angle_gamma   90.00
#
_symmetry.space_group_name_H-M   'P 1'
#
loop_
_entity.id
_entity.type
_entity.pdbx_description
1 polymer ?
#
loop_
_entity_poly.entity_id
_entity_poly.type
_entity_poly.pdbx_seq_one_letter_code
_entity_poly.pdbx_strand_id
1 'polypeptide(L)'
;MPEIDLPGHGSALAVAYPELMSAPGPYQMERNWGVLKPLLNPANEAAYKFVDTLIGEVTAIFPDSYLHIGGDEVDDSQWKESAAIQQFMKQRNLADSHALQTYFNQRLENILEKHKRQMMGWDEIYHPDLPKNIFDPVLAGAGLAGRDRG
;
A
#
# COMPACT_ATOMS: atom_id res chain seq x y z
N MET A 1 -6.27 6.59 14.95
CA MET A 1 -5.87 5.70 13.86
C MET A 1 -5.17 6.49 12.75
N PRO A 2 -3.84 6.37 12.61
CA PRO A 2 -3.09 7.00 11.53
C PRO A 2 -3.28 6.26 10.19
N GLU A 3 -3.10 7.00 9.09
CA GLU A 3 -3.05 6.49 7.73
C GLU A 3 -1.72 6.84 7.06
N ILE A 4 -1.13 5.88 6.35
CA ILE A 4 0.02 6.05 5.47
C ILE A 4 -0.35 5.37 4.16
N ASP A 5 -0.73 6.16 3.16
CA ASP A 5 -1.21 5.63 1.88
C ASP A 5 -0.06 5.08 1.02
N LEU A 6 -0.15 3.79 0.69
CA LEU A 6 0.85 3.01 -0.04
C LEU A 6 0.15 1.95 -0.91
N PRO A 7 0.69 1.61 -2.09
CA PRO A 7 1.86 2.20 -2.74
C PRO A 7 1.54 3.50 -3.51
N GLY A 8 0.25 3.88 -3.56
CA GLY A 8 -0.33 5.04 -4.20
C GLY A 8 -0.02 6.36 -3.51
N HIS A 9 -0.60 7.46 -4.03
CA HIS A 9 -0.47 8.83 -3.50
C HIS A 9 0.97 9.25 -3.15
N GLY A 10 1.95 8.64 -3.82
CA GLY A 10 3.35 8.66 -3.45
C GLY A 10 4.11 9.88 -3.96
N SER A 11 3.45 10.89 -4.54
CA SER A 11 4.12 12.04 -5.18
C SER A 11 5.04 12.80 -4.24
N ALA A 12 4.66 12.97 -2.96
CA ALA A 12 5.52 13.59 -1.96
C ALA A 12 6.75 12.73 -1.63
N LEU A 13 6.57 11.40 -1.51
CA LEU A 13 7.66 10.45 -1.34
C LEU A 13 8.58 10.42 -2.56
N ALA A 14 8.02 10.54 -3.77
CA ALA A 14 8.76 10.54 -5.02
C ALA A 14 9.74 11.71 -5.12
N VAL A 15 9.33 12.88 -4.66
CA VAL A 15 10.19 14.08 -4.62
C VAL A 15 11.33 13.91 -3.60
N ALA A 16 11.04 13.33 -2.44
CA ALA A 16 12.01 13.19 -1.36
C ALA A 16 12.97 12.00 -1.56
N TYR A 17 12.47 10.89 -2.09
CA TYR A 17 13.13 9.59 -2.20
C TYR A 17 12.85 8.94 -3.57
N PRO A 18 13.31 9.57 -4.68
CA PRO A 18 13.05 9.08 -6.05
C PRO A 18 13.53 7.64 -6.28
N GLU A 19 14.55 7.19 -5.54
CA GLU A 19 15.12 5.85 -5.61
C GLU A 19 14.18 4.74 -5.10
N LEU A 20 13.12 5.08 -4.37
CA LEU A 20 12.13 4.13 -3.87
C LEU A 20 10.98 3.89 -4.86
N MET A 21 10.88 4.72 -5.91
CA MET A 21 9.75 4.75 -6.81
C MET A 21 9.90 3.78 -7.99
N SER A 22 8.77 3.53 -8.66
CA SER A 22 8.65 2.57 -9.77
C SER A 22 9.20 3.06 -11.10
N ALA A 23 9.42 4.37 -11.23
CA ALA A 23 10.04 5.01 -12.38
C ALA A 23 11.24 5.87 -11.92
N PRO A 24 12.22 6.15 -12.80
CA PRO A 24 13.29 7.06 -12.47
C PRO A 24 12.77 8.49 -12.33
N GLY A 25 13.32 9.23 -11.36
CA GLY A 25 13.12 10.67 -11.24
C GLY A 25 13.88 11.48 -12.30
N PRO A 26 13.99 12.81 -12.13
CA PRO A 26 13.53 13.58 -10.98
C PRO A 26 12.01 13.74 -10.96
N TYR A 27 11.44 13.73 -9.76
CA TYR A 27 10.03 14.06 -9.54
C TYR A 27 9.89 15.52 -9.13
N GLN A 28 8.75 16.13 -9.49
CA GLN A 28 8.38 17.47 -9.06
C GLN A 28 7.17 17.39 -8.14
N MET A 29 7.04 18.37 -7.25
CA MET A 29 5.87 18.47 -6.38
C MET A 29 4.61 18.63 -7.22
N GLU A 30 3.67 17.70 -7.08
CA GLU A 30 2.36 17.81 -7.72
C GLU A 30 1.56 18.95 -7.07
N ARG A 31 0.86 19.72 -7.90
CA ARG A 31 0.03 20.86 -7.47
C ARG A 31 -1.44 20.69 -7.87
N ASN A 32 -1.75 19.65 -8.63
CA ASN A 32 -3.08 19.34 -9.13
C ASN A 32 -3.68 18.14 -8.41
N TRP A 33 -4.99 18.01 -8.52
CA TRP A 33 -5.76 16.88 -8.00
C TRP A 33 -5.87 15.77 -9.05
N GLY A 34 -6.02 14.53 -8.59
CA GLY A 34 -6.30 13.36 -9.42
C GLY A 34 -5.42 12.16 -9.06
N VAL A 35 -5.59 11.08 -9.82
CA VAL A 35 -4.76 9.87 -9.70
C VAL A 35 -3.39 10.14 -10.29
N LEU A 36 -2.36 9.98 -9.46
CA LEU A 36 -0.98 10.30 -9.84
C LEU A 36 -0.17 9.04 -10.06
N LYS A 37 0.70 9.10 -11.07
CA LYS A 37 1.54 7.97 -11.50
C LYS A 37 2.61 7.51 -10.50
N PRO A 38 3.22 8.36 -9.65
CA PRO A 38 4.30 7.90 -8.79
C PRO A 38 3.82 6.86 -7.77
N LEU A 39 4.26 5.62 -7.98
CA LEU A 39 4.03 4.49 -7.07
C LEU A 39 5.34 4.00 -6.47
N LEU A 40 5.33 3.60 -5.20
CA LEU A 40 6.45 2.84 -4.62
C LEU A 40 6.72 1.57 -5.43
N ASN A 41 7.98 1.15 -5.49
CA ASN A 41 8.41 -0.01 -6.24
C ASN A 41 8.33 -1.31 -5.40
N PRO A 42 7.40 -2.23 -5.68
CA PRO A 42 7.27 -3.48 -4.91
C PRO A 42 8.42 -4.46 -5.11
N ALA A 43 9.24 -4.27 -6.15
CA ALA A 43 10.44 -5.07 -6.39
C ALA A 43 11.69 -4.51 -5.67
N ASN A 44 11.57 -3.38 -4.97
CA ASN A 44 12.69 -2.71 -4.32
C ASN A 44 12.69 -2.96 -2.80
N GLU A 45 13.64 -3.74 -2.29
CA GLU A 45 13.79 -4.02 -0.86
C GLU A 45 14.08 -2.75 -0.02
N ALA A 46 14.68 -1.72 -0.61
CA ALA A 46 14.88 -0.44 0.08
C ALA A 46 13.54 0.25 0.40
N ALA A 47 12.50 0.09 -0.44
CA ALA A 47 11.18 0.64 -0.18
C ALA A 47 10.55 0.01 1.06
N TYR A 48 10.65 -1.32 1.22
CA TYR A 48 10.16 -2.00 2.43
C TYR A 48 10.91 -1.59 3.69
N LYS A 49 12.24 -1.42 3.61
CA LYS A 49 13.04 -0.96 4.75
C LYS A 49 12.67 0.47 5.17
N PHE A 50 12.43 1.34 4.20
CA PHE A 50 11.93 2.69 4.44
C PHE A 50 10.58 2.66 5.14
N VAL A 51 9.62 1.89 4.60
CA VAL A 51 8.28 1.75 5.18
C VAL A 51 8.32 1.14 6.59
N ASP A 52 9.15 0.13 6.84
CA ASP A 52 9.37 -0.46 8.18
C ASP A 52 9.86 0.58 9.20
N THR A 53 10.79 1.44 8.78
CA THR A 53 11.30 2.53 9.62
C THR A 53 10.20 3.56 9.91
N LEU A 54 9.48 4.00 8.87
CA LEU A 54 8.39 4.97 8.98
C LEU A 54 7.27 4.46 9.88
N ILE A 55 6.83 3.21 9.71
CA ILE A 55 5.82 2.57 10.56
C ILE A 55 6.32 2.47 12.00
N GLY A 56 7.59 2.12 12.24
CA GLY A 56 8.16 2.11 13.58
C GLY A 56 8.08 3.47 14.28
N GLU A 57 8.36 4.56 13.57
CA GLU A 57 8.25 5.92 14.11
C GLU A 57 6.79 6.32 14.38
N VAL A 58 5.89 6.06 13.43
CA VAL A 58 4.47 6.39 13.56
C VAL A 58 3.83 5.61 14.72
N THR A 59 4.13 4.31 14.83
CA THR A 59 3.56 3.47 15.89
C THR A 59 4.10 3.77 17.28
N ALA A 60 5.27 4.43 17.38
CA ALA A 60 5.78 4.97 18.64
C ALA A 60 4.96 6.18 19.13
N ILE A 61 4.32 6.92 18.21
CA ILE A 61 3.51 8.11 18.51
C ILE A 61 2.04 7.72 18.73
N PHE A 62 1.51 6.83 17.88
CA PHE A 62 0.09 6.44 17.90
C PHE A 62 -0.11 5.08 18.59
N PRO A 63 -0.83 5.03 19.72
CA PRO A 63 -1.07 3.79 20.47
C PRO A 63 -2.18 2.92 19.89
N ASP A 64 -2.86 3.38 18.82
CA ASP A 64 -3.93 2.64 18.15
C ASP A 64 -3.46 1.23 17.72
N SER A 65 -4.31 0.21 17.86
CA SER A 65 -4.01 -1.15 17.41
C SER A 65 -4.01 -1.30 15.88
N TYR A 66 -4.59 -0.35 15.15
CA TYR A 66 -4.72 -0.35 13.70
C TYR A 66 -3.87 0.75 13.07
N LEU A 67 -3.36 0.47 11.87
CA LEU A 67 -2.78 1.47 10.97
C LEU A 67 -3.39 1.26 9.58
N HIS A 68 -3.87 2.36 8.99
CA HIS A 68 -4.44 2.34 7.65
C HIS A 68 -3.33 2.49 6.61
N ILE A 69 -3.24 1.58 5.64
CA ILE A 69 -2.21 1.61 4.58
C ILE A 69 -2.68 2.27 3.27
N GLY A 70 -3.90 2.80 3.26
CA GLY A 70 -4.55 3.30 2.03
C GLY A 70 -4.78 2.15 1.06
N GLY A 71 -4.13 2.24 -0.11
CA GLY A 71 -4.13 1.18 -1.14
C GLY A 71 -5.09 1.44 -2.29
N ASP A 72 -5.66 2.63 -2.37
CA ASP A 72 -6.57 3.10 -3.40
C ASP A 72 -5.85 3.74 -4.60
N GLU A 73 -6.59 3.99 -5.67
CA GLU A 73 -6.19 4.75 -6.86
C GLU A 73 -4.82 4.38 -7.48
N VAL A 74 -4.52 3.08 -7.59
CA VAL A 74 -3.26 2.61 -8.17
C VAL A 74 -3.27 2.67 -9.71
N ASP A 75 -2.58 3.66 -10.29
CA ASP A 75 -2.22 3.69 -11.72
C ASP A 75 -0.96 2.86 -11.98
N ASP A 76 -1.15 1.63 -12.45
CA ASP A 76 -0.09 0.63 -12.65
C ASP A 76 0.80 0.86 -13.88
N SER A 77 0.66 1.99 -14.60
CA SER A 77 1.43 2.28 -15.81
C SER A 77 2.95 2.20 -15.58
N GLN A 78 3.45 2.74 -14.46
CA GLN A 78 4.88 2.69 -14.14
C GLN A 78 5.39 1.27 -13.85
N TRP A 79 4.55 0.40 -13.29
CA TRP A 79 4.90 -1.01 -13.08
C TRP A 79 4.96 -1.78 -14.40
N LYS A 80 4.03 -1.50 -15.31
CA LYS A 80 3.99 -2.08 -16.66
C LYS A 80 5.20 -1.67 -17.51
N GLU A 81 5.61 -0.41 -17.41
CA GLU A 81 6.73 0.14 -18.18
C GLU A 81 8.11 -0.26 -17.62
N SER A 82 8.20 -0.62 -16.34
CA SER A 82 9.45 -0.97 -15.68
C SER A 82 9.92 -2.40 -15.98
N ALA A 83 10.96 -2.54 -16.80
CA ALA A 83 11.55 -3.85 -17.12
C ALA A 83 11.99 -4.64 -15.88
N ALA A 84 12.48 -3.96 -14.85
CA ALA A 84 12.90 -4.58 -13.59
C ALA A 84 11.70 -5.16 -12.82
N ILE A 85 10.58 -4.41 -12.75
CA ILE A 85 9.35 -4.88 -12.11
C ILE A 85 8.75 -6.04 -12.91
N GLN A 86 8.72 -5.95 -14.24
CA GLN A 86 8.25 -7.04 -15.09
C GLN A 86 9.09 -8.32 -14.94
N GLN A 87 10.41 -8.18 -14.79
CA GLN A 87 11.29 -9.31 -14.50
C GLN A 87 11.03 -9.91 -13.12
N PHE A 88 10.84 -9.06 -12.11
CA PHE A 88 10.51 -9.48 -10.75
C PHE A 88 9.18 -10.26 -10.71
N MET A 89 8.14 -9.75 -11.37
CA MET A 89 6.84 -10.42 -11.49
C MET A 89 6.99 -11.82 -12.09
N LYS A 90 7.78 -11.96 -13.17
CA LYS A 90 8.06 -13.27 -13.77
C LYS A 90 8.79 -14.21 -12.82
N GLN A 91 9.78 -13.73 -12.06
CA GLN A 91 10.52 -14.54 -11.09
C GLN A 91 9.66 -15.01 -9.92
N ARG A 92 8.62 -14.25 -9.58
CA ARG A 92 7.69 -14.53 -8.49
C ARG A 92 6.37 -15.17 -8.94
N ASN A 93 6.23 -15.45 -10.24
CA ASN A 93 5.00 -15.96 -10.86
C ASN A 93 3.76 -15.09 -10.58
N LEU A 94 3.94 -13.75 -10.58
CA LEU A 94 2.84 -12.80 -10.42
C LEU A 94 2.22 -12.51 -11.80
N ALA A 95 0.92 -12.75 -11.92
CA ALA A 95 0.22 -12.73 -13.20
C ALA A 95 0.05 -11.31 -13.77
N ASP A 96 -0.23 -10.34 -12.90
CA ASP A 96 -0.55 -8.97 -13.27
C ASP A 96 -0.23 -7.98 -12.12
N SER A 97 -0.48 -6.70 -12.36
CA SER A 97 -0.26 -5.62 -11.39
C SER A 97 -1.08 -5.80 -10.11
N HIS A 98 -2.24 -6.44 -10.18
CA HIS A 98 -3.05 -6.71 -8.99
C HIS A 98 -2.34 -7.75 -8.12
N ALA A 99 -1.84 -8.83 -8.69
CA ALA A 99 -1.00 -9.80 -7.97
C ALA A 99 0.27 -9.16 -7.38
N LEU A 100 0.85 -8.16 -8.07
CA LEU A 100 1.97 -7.38 -7.56
C LEU A 100 1.58 -6.50 -6.36
N GLN A 101 0.42 -5.86 -6.40
CA GLN A 101 -0.12 -5.08 -5.29
C GLN A 101 -0.47 -5.99 -4.11
N THR A 102 -1.06 -7.18 -4.33
CA THR A 102 -1.28 -8.18 -3.28
C THR A 102 0.04 -8.60 -2.63
N TYR A 103 1.08 -8.86 -3.43
CA TYR A 103 2.41 -9.15 -2.92
C TYR A 103 2.95 -8.01 -2.04
N PHE A 104 2.78 -6.76 -2.47
CA PHE A 104 3.17 -5.59 -1.70
C PHE A 104 2.42 -5.50 -0.35
N ASN A 105 1.10 -5.67 -0.37
CA ASN A 105 0.26 -5.61 0.83
C ASN A 105 0.61 -6.72 1.83
N GLN A 106 0.87 -7.95 1.37
CA GLN A 106 1.32 -9.05 2.23
C GLN A 106 2.66 -8.71 2.92
N ARG A 107 3.58 -8.04 2.21
CA ARG A 107 4.84 -7.58 2.81
C ARG A 107 4.59 -6.49 3.85
N LEU A 108 3.65 -5.57 3.62
CA LEU A 108 3.26 -4.53 4.58
C LEU A 108 2.60 -5.12 5.83
N GLU A 109 1.74 -6.12 5.68
CA GLU A 109 1.12 -6.81 6.80
C GLU A 109 2.18 -7.38 7.75
N ASN A 110 3.19 -8.07 7.23
CA ASN A 110 4.30 -8.61 8.04
C ASN A 110 5.07 -7.50 8.79
N ILE A 111 5.24 -6.33 8.16
CA ILE A 111 5.87 -5.16 8.80
C ILE A 111 4.98 -4.63 9.94
N LEU A 112 3.67 -4.53 9.72
CA LEU A 112 2.72 -4.07 10.73
C LEU A 112 2.64 -5.03 11.91
N GLU A 113 2.62 -6.34 11.67
CA GLU A 113 2.63 -7.37 12.71
C GLU A 113 3.89 -7.28 13.59
N LYS A 114 5.06 -7.05 12.97
CA LYS A 114 6.31 -6.79 13.69
C LYS A 114 6.19 -5.61 14.66
N HIS A 115 5.45 -4.56 14.28
CA HIS A 115 5.17 -3.39 15.11
C HIS A 115 3.90 -3.51 15.95
N LYS A 116 3.32 -4.72 16.04
CA LYS A 116 2.09 -5.02 16.81
C LYS A 116 0.92 -4.14 16.37
N ARG A 117 0.73 -4.01 15.06
CA ARG A 117 -0.40 -3.32 14.44
C ARG A 117 -1.15 -4.26 13.51
N GLN A 118 -2.46 -4.06 13.43
CA GLN A 118 -3.34 -4.71 12.47
C GLN A 118 -3.50 -3.80 11.25
N MET A 119 -3.41 -4.41 10.07
CA MET A 119 -3.57 -3.71 8.80
C MET A 119 -5.04 -3.38 8.54
N MET A 120 -5.30 -2.14 8.16
CA MET A 120 -6.57 -1.67 7.60
C MET A 120 -6.25 -1.01 6.25
N GLY A 121 -7.16 -1.09 5.28
CA GLY A 121 -7.04 -0.38 4.00
C GLY A 121 -8.39 -0.30 3.31
N TRP A 122 -8.42 0.41 2.19
CA TRP A 122 -9.63 0.56 1.36
C TRP A 122 -9.97 -0.76 0.63
N ASP A 123 -11.22 -0.94 0.19
CA ASP A 123 -11.75 -2.19 -0.39
C ASP A 123 -10.84 -2.83 -1.46
N GLU A 124 -10.06 -2.03 -2.19
CA GLU A 124 -9.07 -2.44 -3.18
C GLU A 124 -7.96 -3.35 -2.63
N ILE A 125 -7.75 -3.35 -1.31
CA ILE A 125 -6.83 -4.30 -0.68
C ILE A 125 -7.46 -5.69 -0.55
N TYR A 126 -8.77 -5.88 -0.73
CA TYR A 126 -9.43 -7.15 -0.49
C TYR A 126 -9.20 -8.18 -1.62
N HIS A 127 -8.48 -9.27 -1.31
CA HIS A 127 -8.28 -10.43 -2.18
C HIS A 127 -8.65 -11.72 -1.42
N PRO A 128 -9.22 -12.76 -2.06
CA PRO A 128 -9.58 -14.02 -1.38
C PRO A 128 -8.41 -14.75 -0.70
N ASP A 129 -7.17 -14.41 -1.04
CA ASP A 129 -5.94 -14.98 -0.47
C ASP A 129 -5.37 -14.20 0.72
N LEU A 130 -6.05 -13.15 1.19
CA LEU A 130 -5.63 -12.41 2.37
C LEU A 130 -6.14 -13.03 3.67
N PRO A 131 -5.35 -12.97 4.75
CA PRO A 131 -5.78 -13.46 6.05
C PRO A 131 -7.00 -12.68 6.58
N LYS A 132 -7.85 -13.40 7.34
CA LYS A 132 -9.19 -12.95 7.78
C LYS A 132 -9.19 -11.82 8.83
N ASN A 133 -8.03 -11.24 9.13
CA ASN A 133 -7.77 -10.22 10.15
C ASN A 133 -7.73 -8.79 9.57
N ILE A 134 -7.85 -8.63 8.25
CA ILE A 134 -7.94 -7.32 7.61
C ILE A 134 -9.37 -6.79 7.76
N PHE A 135 -9.48 -5.57 8.27
CA PHE A 135 -10.75 -4.87 8.41
C PHE A 135 -10.99 -3.97 7.19
N ASP A 136 -12.14 -4.14 6.56
CA ASP A 136 -12.64 -3.35 5.44
C ASP A 136 -13.71 -2.35 5.98
N PRO A 137 -13.51 -1.03 5.85
CA PRO A 137 -14.45 -0.02 6.35
C PRO A 137 -15.83 -0.03 5.67
N VAL A 138 -15.93 -0.47 4.41
CA VAL A 138 -17.16 -0.49 3.63
C VAL A 138 -18.03 -1.69 4.02
N LEU A 139 -17.43 -2.86 4.23
CA LEU A 139 -18.13 -4.04 4.76
C LEU A 139 -18.61 -3.82 6.21
N ALA A 140 -17.85 -3.07 7.02
CA ALA A 140 -18.26 -2.72 8.38
C ALA A 140 -19.50 -1.81 8.42
N GLY A 141 -19.67 -0.91 7.45
CA GLY A 141 -20.86 -0.07 7.30
C GLY A 141 -22.11 -0.85 6.87
N ALA A 142 -21.95 -1.86 6.01
CA ALA A 142 -23.07 -2.71 5.56
C ALA A 142 -23.61 -3.64 6.67
N GLY A 143 -22.77 -4.05 7.62
CA GLY A 143 -23.15 -4.93 8.72
C GLY A 143 -24.01 -4.28 9.82
N LEU A 144 -23.96 -2.95 9.96
CA LEU A 144 -24.73 -2.21 10.97
C LEU A 144 -26.11 -1.77 10.47
N ALA A 145 -26.33 -1.66 9.16
CA ALA A 145 -27.62 -1.28 8.58
C ALA A 145 -28.66 -2.43 8.60
N GLY A 146 -28.27 -3.65 8.96
CA GLY A 146 -29.12 -4.85 8.90
C GLY A 146 -29.70 -5.35 10.22
N ARG A 147 -29.40 -4.74 11.38
CA ARG A 147 -29.80 -5.28 12.70
C ARG A 147 -30.92 -4.53 13.44
N ASP A 148 -31.49 -3.47 12.88
CA ASP A 148 -32.58 -2.69 13.51
C ASP A 148 -33.97 -2.92 12.91
N ARG A 149 -34.24 -4.11 12.35
CA ARG A 149 -35.61 -4.53 12.02
C ARG A 149 -35.84 -5.99 12.42
N GLY A 150 -36.28 -6.19 13.66
CA GLY A 150 -36.73 -7.47 14.22
C GLY A 150 -37.24 -7.31 15.63
#